data_AF-A0A1J1LI75-F1
#
_entry.id   AF-A0A1J1LI75-F1
#
_cell.length_a   1.000
_cell.length_b   1.000
_cell.length_c   1.000
_cell.angle_alpha   90.00
_cell.angle_beta   90.00
_cell.angle_gamma   90.00
#
_symmetry.space_group_name_H-M   'P 1'
#
loop_
_entity.id
_entity.type
_entity.pdbx_description
1 polymer ?
#
loop_
_entity_poly.entity_id
_entity_poly.type
_entity_poly.pdbx_seq_one_letter_code
_entity_poly.pdbx_strand_id
1 'polypeptide(L)'
;MNIIDEIDDFINQTKDPREIKRAIAVKLKLQGKAYREIQDLLQVSQGFISQWKNRVLVEGVDSLKLQYKGRKGYLSPEDKQKIIEELRERDWLRLSDLQVLLEREYGVVFQSHQSYYSLLEEARISWKKSQKKNPAKNEQLVQEKKEEIEKKLASWKEEIGAGKLTVFMIDECHLLWGDILGYVWGRTDRRIEIPIKNQKERQTYYGALDYQTKEFIIKGYAAGNTENTVDFLQYLQQQNPGKRLAIVWDNATYHCSQNFRDYLTQVNQNLSEEEWRITCVNFAPNAPEQNPVEDIWLQTKNFVRKFYHLCPSFKVVKWLFEFFAQGQIFDFPKLFMYGILPQPI
;
A
#
# COMPACT_ATOMS: atom_id res chain seq x y z
N MET A 1 14.66 49.47 36.12
CA MET A 1 14.18 49.41 34.74
C MET A 1 12.90 50.22 34.69
N ASN A 2 12.75 51.18 33.77
CA ASN A 2 11.51 51.93 33.67
C ASN A 2 10.44 51.01 33.05
N ILE A 3 9.18 51.15 33.42
CA ILE A 3 8.08 50.32 32.88
C ILE A 3 8.00 50.44 31.34
N ILE A 4 8.48 51.55 30.77
CA ILE A 4 8.59 51.75 29.33
C ILE A 4 9.66 50.83 28.71
N ASP A 5 10.79 50.63 29.40
CA ASP A 5 11.87 49.74 28.93
C ASP A 5 11.39 48.27 28.95
N GLU A 6 10.63 47.88 29.98
CA GLU A 6 10.02 46.54 30.06
C GLU A 6 8.97 46.30 28.96
N ILE A 7 8.19 47.33 28.60
CA ILE A 7 7.24 47.24 27.47
C ILE A 7 8.01 47.13 26.14
N ASP A 8 9.15 47.80 26.00
CA ASP A 8 9.97 47.73 24.79
C ASP A 8 10.61 46.37 24.61
N ASP A 9 11.13 45.78 25.68
CA ASP A 9 11.61 44.40 25.67
C ASP A 9 10.48 43.42 25.33
N PHE A 10 9.28 43.64 25.87
CA PHE A 10 8.11 42.82 25.54
C PHE A 10 7.72 42.92 24.06
N ILE A 11 7.69 44.13 23.47
CA ILE A 11 7.39 44.35 22.05
C ILE A 11 8.43 43.65 21.16
N ASN A 12 9.70 43.69 21.53
CA ASN A 12 10.78 43.06 20.77
C ASN A 12 10.75 41.52 20.86
N GLN A 13 10.17 40.96 21.93
CA GLN A 13 10.12 39.52 22.15
C GLN A 13 8.84 38.86 21.61
N THR A 14 7.68 39.54 21.65
CA THR A 14 6.43 38.95 21.17
C THR A 14 6.27 39.06 19.65
N LYS A 15 5.69 38.02 19.05
CA LYS A 15 5.33 37.99 17.62
C LYS A 15 3.81 38.07 17.39
N ASP A 16 2.99 38.08 18.46
CA ASP A 16 1.52 38.15 18.31
C ASP A 16 1.10 39.61 18.06
N PRO A 17 0.48 39.92 16.90
CA PRO A 17 0.09 41.29 16.56
C PRO A 17 -0.86 41.94 17.58
N ARG A 18 -1.65 41.14 18.31
CA ARG A 18 -2.61 41.63 19.31
C ARG A 18 -1.91 42.03 20.60
N GLU A 19 -0.89 41.30 21.02
CA GLU A 19 -0.06 41.62 22.18
C GLU A 19 0.79 42.87 21.92
N ILE A 20 1.41 42.94 20.74
CA ILE A 20 2.15 44.11 20.25
C ILE A 20 1.24 45.35 20.24
N LYS A 21 0.02 45.22 19.69
CA LYS A 21 -0.94 46.34 19.62
C LYS A 21 -1.35 46.86 20.99
N ARG A 22 -1.50 45.98 22.00
CA ARG A 22 -1.75 46.38 23.39
C ARG A 22 -0.54 47.11 23.98
N ALA A 23 0.64 46.56 23.79
CA ALA A 23 1.89 47.10 24.31
C ALA A 23 2.19 48.51 23.76
N ILE A 24 2.03 48.72 22.44
CA ILE A 24 2.23 50.03 21.80
C ILE A 24 1.19 51.05 22.32
N ALA A 25 -0.07 50.65 22.49
CA ALA A 25 -1.11 51.54 23.02
C ALA A 25 -0.78 52.02 24.45
N VAL A 26 -0.25 51.14 25.30
CA VAL A 26 0.18 51.48 26.67
C VAL A 26 1.44 52.35 26.63
N LYS A 27 2.44 52.00 25.81
CA LYS A 27 3.68 52.76 25.65
C LYS A 27 3.39 54.22 25.27
N LEU A 28 2.63 54.44 24.20
CA LEU A 28 2.29 55.79 23.74
C LEU A 28 1.55 56.57 24.83
N LYS A 29 0.69 55.90 25.60
CA LYS A 29 -0.05 56.55 26.69
C LYS A 29 0.86 56.95 27.86
N LEU A 30 1.83 56.11 28.22
CA LEU A 30 2.81 56.41 29.27
C LEU A 30 3.83 57.47 28.84
N GLN A 31 4.10 57.59 27.54
CA GLN A 31 4.89 58.67 26.92
C GLN A 31 4.12 60.00 26.81
N GLY A 32 2.91 60.09 27.36
CA GLY A 32 2.15 61.34 27.46
C GLY A 32 1.26 61.67 26.27
N LYS A 33 1.12 60.78 25.28
CA LYS A 33 0.25 61.01 24.12
C LYS A 33 -1.23 61.13 24.52
N ALA A 34 -1.97 61.96 23.79
CA ALA A 34 -3.39 62.14 24.00
C ALA A 34 -4.18 60.88 23.59
N TYR A 35 -5.32 60.62 24.24
CA TYR A 35 -6.12 59.44 23.91
C TYR A 35 -6.55 59.44 22.44
N ARG A 36 -7.02 60.58 21.91
CA ARG A 36 -7.43 60.71 20.49
C ARG A 36 -6.32 60.33 19.52
N GLU A 37 -5.11 60.82 19.73
CA GLU A 37 -3.94 60.52 18.89
C GLU A 37 -3.65 59.01 18.84
N ILE A 38 -3.72 58.32 19.98
CA ILE A 38 -3.50 56.87 20.06
C ILE A 38 -4.65 56.10 19.40
N GLN A 39 -5.89 56.56 19.57
CA GLN A 39 -7.08 55.95 18.95
C GLN A 39 -6.99 56.01 17.42
N ASP A 40 -6.57 57.14 16.87
CA ASP A 40 -6.44 57.33 15.41
C ASP A 40 -5.28 56.51 14.84
N LEU A 41 -4.13 56.49 15.53
CA LEU A 41 -2.94 55.75 15.10
C LEU A 41 -3.13 54.23 15.12
N LEU A 42 -3.76 53.69 16.17
CA LEU A 42 -3.89 52.25 16.37
C LEU A 42 -5.30 51.72 16.01
N GLN A 43 -6.25 52.60 15.68
CA GLN A 43 -7.64 52.22 15.42
C GLN A 43 -8.23 51.41 16.59
N VAL A 44 -8.17 51.99 17.79
CA VAL A 44 -8.65 51.38 19.05
C VAL A 44 -9.55 52.34 19.83
N SER A 45 -10.33 51.82 20.77
CA SER A 45 -11.18 52.66 21.63
C SER A 45 -10.41 53.24 22.82
N GLN A 46 -10.88 54.36 23.37
CA GLN A 46 -10.36 54.93 24.61
C GLN A 46 -10.42 53.92 25.78
N GLY A 47 -11.49 53.13 25.84
CA GLY A 47 -11.66 52.06 26.84
C GLY A 47 -10.58 50.99 26.74
N PHE A 48 -10.19 50.58 25.52
CA PHE A 48 -9.10 49.64 25.30
C PHE A 48 -7.77 50.18 25.85
N ILE A 49 -7.42 51.44 25.54
CA ILE A 49 -6.18 52.07 26.00
C ILE A 49 -6.16 52.16 27.54
N SER A 50 -7.27 52.60 28.13
CA SER A 50 -7.36 52.75 29.59
C SER A 50 -7.30 51.42 30.32
N GLN A 51 -7.96 50.39 29.80
CA GLN A 51 -7.96 49.05 30.38
C GLN A 51 -6.54 48.47 30.43
N TRP A 52 -5.82 48.48 29.31
CA TRP A 52 -4.48 47.90 29.25
C TRP A 52 -3.44 48.73 30.01
N LYS A 53 -3.56 50.06 30.01
CA LYS A 53 -2.73 50.92 30.86
C LYS A 53 -2.88 50.53 32.33
N ASN A 54 -4.13 50.42 32.81
CA ASN A 54 -4.39 50.09 34.20
C ASN A 54 -3.92 48.68 34.56
N ARG A 55 -4.10 47.71 33.66
CA ARG A 55 -3.57 46.34 33.86
C ARG A 55 -2.06 46.31 33.94
N VAL A 56 -1.34 47.01 33.07
CA VAL A 56 0.12 47.06 33.13
C VAL A 56 0.62 47.75 34.41
N LEU A 57 -0.07 48.80 34.88
CA LEU A 57 0.30 49.48 36.13
C LEU A 57 0.02 48.66 37.39
N VAL A 58 -0.95 47.74 37.36
CA VAL A 58 -1.38 46.94 38.52
C VAL A 58 -0.77 45.53 38.52
N GLU A 59 -0.71 44.89 37.37
CA GLU A 59 -0.34 43.47 37.18
C GLU A 59 1.01 43.30 36.44
N GLY A 60 1.64 44.40 35.99
CA GLY A 60 2.91 44.38 35.26
C GLY A 60 2.76 44.06 33.76
N VAL A 61 3.89 44.07 33.04
CA VAL A 61 3.95 43.93 31.57
C VAL A 61 3.45 42.57 31.08
N ASP A 62 3.58 41.51 31.90
CA ASP A 62 3.05 40.18 31.59
C ASP A 62 1.53 40.13 31.41
N SER A 63 0.80 41.11 31.94
CA SER A 63 -0.65 41.23 31.74
C SER A 63 -1.03 41.42 30.27
N LEU A 64 -0.12 41.91 29.42
CA LEU A 64 -0.34 42.15 27.99
C LEU A 64 -0.50 40.85 27.18
N LYS A 65 0.01 39.72 27.71
CA LYS A 65 -0.06 38.38 27.09
C LYS A 65 -1.51 37.91 26.94
N LEU A 66 -1.78 37.13 25.89
CA LEU A 66 -3.08 36.50 25.69
C LEU A 66 -3.31 35.41 26.74
N GLN A 67 -4.16 35.70 27.72
CA GLN A 67 -4.55 34.74 28.76
C GLN A 67 -5.65 33.76 28.31
N TYR A 68 -5.75 33.45 27.01
CA TYR A 68 -6.77 32.53 26.51
C TYR A 68 -6.47 31.10 26.96
N LYS A 69 -7.03 30.72 28.10
CA LYS A 69 -7.15 29.32 28.51
C LYS A 69 -8.29 28.75 27.66
N GLY A 70 -7.97 27.83 26.76
CA GLY A 70 -8.98 27.12 25.97
C GLY A 70 -10.07 26.49 26.85
N ARG A 71 -11.15 25.99 26.24
CA ARG A 71 -12.16 25.25 27.00
C ARG A 71 -11.52 24.06 27.75
N LYS A 72 -11.99 23.82 28.97
CA LYS A 72 -11.65 22.59 29.72
C LYS A 72 -12.02 21.40 28.84
N GLY A 73 -11.04 20.55 28.51
CA GLY A 73 -11.27 19.36 27.70
C GLY A 73 -12.23 18.40 28.41
N TYR A 74 -12.94 17.57 27.64
CA TYR A 74 -13.87 16.57 28.19
C TYR A 74 -13.16 15.46 28.97
N LEU A 75 -11.86 15.24 28.69
CA LEU A 75 -11.02 14.28 29.39
C LEU A 75 -9.97 15.02 30.23
N SER A 76 -9.72 14.53 31.44
CA SER A 76 -8.57 14.97 32.24
C SER A 76 -7.26 14.48 31.59
N PRO A 77 -6.12 15.15 31.83
CA PRO A 77 -4.82 14.66 31.36
C PRO A 77 -4.52 13.22 31.81
N GLU A 78 -4.91 12.87 33.04
CA GLU A 78 -4.72 11.55 33.62
C GLU A 78 -5.57 10.48 32.92
N ASP A 79 -6.84 10.79 32.67
CA ASP A 79 -7.75 9.89 31.95
C ASP A 79 -7.31 9.70 30.51
N LYS A 80 -6.90 10.77 29.85
CA LYS A 80 -6.39 10.74 28.47
C LYS A 80 -5.16 9.84 28.36
N GLN A 81 -4.24 9.91 29.32
CA GLN A 81 -3.05 9.06 29.34
C GLN A 81 -3.41 7.57 29.50
N LYS A 82 -4.35 7.25 30.41
CA LYS A 82 -4.85 5.87 30.58
C LYS A 82 -5.50 5.33 29.30
N ILE A 83 -6.33 6.15 28.65
CA ILE A 83 -6.95 5.79 27.37
C ILE A 83 -5.88 5.50 26.32
N ILE A 84 -4.85 6.33 26.21
CA ILE A 84 -3.75 6.13 25.25
C ILE A 84 -3.00 4.81 25.52
N GLU A 85 -2.74 4.49 26.78
CA GLU A 85 -2.07 3.24 27.18
C GLU A 85 -2.93 2.01 26.86
N GLU A 86 -4.21 2.03 27.21
CA GLU A 86 -5.12 0.93 26.89
C GLU A 86 -5.30 0.73 25.39
N LEU A 87 -5.33 1.81 24.61
CA LEU A 87 -5.42 1.74 23.16
C LEU A 87 -4.19 1.07 22.52
N ARG A 88 -3.00 1.26 23.10
CA ARG A 88 -1.74 0.68 22.58
C ARG A 88 -1.63 -0.81 22.80
N GLU A 89 -2.27 -1.35 23.84
CA GLU A 89 -2.28 -2.79 24.14
C GLU A 89 -3.21 -3.59 23.21
N ARG A 90 -4.06 -2.91 22.42
CA ARG A 90 -5.03 -3.57 21.53
C ARG A 90 -4.44 -3.81 20.14
N ASP A 91 -4.48 -5.07 19.69
CA ASP A 91 -4.04 -5.47 18.34
C ASP A 91 -4.94 -4.92 17.22
N TRP A 92 -6.22 -4.74 17.51
CA TRP A 92 -7.21 -4.21 16.57
C TRP A 92 -8.29 -3.42 17.31
N LEU A 93 -8.82 -2.41 16.64
CA LEU A 93 -9.80 -1.49 17.22
C LEU A 93 -10.69 -0.93 16.12
N ARG A 94 -12.01 -0.95 16.32
CA ARG A 94 -12.93 -0.15 15.51
C ARG A 94 -13.20 1.18 16.19
N LEU A 95 -13.53 2.19 15.41
CA LEU A 95 -13.90 3.51 15.94
C LEU A 95 -15.08 3.43 16.91
N SER A 96 -16.04 2.54 16.65
CA SER A 96 -17.17 2.27 17.55
C SER A 96 -16.73 1.71 18.90
N ASP A 97 -15.67 0.90 18.94
CA ASP A 97 -15.17 0.32 20.19
C ASP A 97 -14.56 1.42 21.07
N LEU A 98 -13.86 2.39 20.46
CA LEU A 98 -13.36 3.59 21.16
C LEU A 98 -14.51 4.50 21.63
N GLN A 99 -15.56 4.67 20.84
CA GLN A 99 -16.74 5.42 21.23
C GLN A 99 -17.40 4.83 22.48
N VAL A 100 -17.61 3.51 22.49
CA VAL A 100 -18.20 2.79 23.63
C VAL A 100 -17.30 2.84 24.86
N LEU A 101 -15.97 2.69 24.70
CA LEU A 101 -15.02 2.80 25.81
C LEU A 101 -15.13 4.17 26.50
N LEU A 102 -15.09 5.24 25.71
CA LEU A 102 -15.15 6.62 26.21
C LEU A 102 -16.50 6.94 26.86
N GLU A 103 -17.59 6.45 26.28
CA GLU A 103 -18.93 6.64 26.85
C GLU A 103 -19.10 5.86 28.17
N ARG A 104 -18.69 4.59 28.20
CA ARG A 104 -18.93 3.71 29.35
C ARG A 104 -18.02 4.00 30.53
N GLU A 105 -16.73 4.22 30.29
CA GLU A 105 -15.74 4.34 31.36
C GLU A 105 -15.47 5.78 31.77
N TYR A 106 -15.64 6.72 30.83
CA TYR A 106 -15.34 8.13 31.05
C TYR A 106 -16.55 9.05 30.90
N GLY A 107 -17.71 8.53 30.47
CA GLY A 107 -18.92 9.35 30.26
C GLY A 107 -18.78 10.37 29.13
N VAL A 108 -17.84 10.17 28.20
CA VAL A 108 -17.50 11.14 27.15
C VAL A 108 -18.03 10.69 25.79
N VAL A 109 -18.85 11.53 25.18
CA VAL A 109 -19.27 11.41 23.78
C VAL A 109 -18.87 12.68 23.05
N PHE A 110 -17.89 12.59 22.15
CA PHE A 110 -17.51 13.73 21.32
C PHE A 110 -18.49 13.90 20.16
N GLN A 111 -18.83 15.16 19.86
CA GLN A 111 -19.69 15.49 18.73
C GLN A 111 -18.99 15.27 17.37
N SER A 112 -17.66 15.33 17.33
CA SER A 112 -16.87 15.20 16.11
C SER A 112 -16.01 13.94 16.12
N HIS A 113 -16.02 13.21 15.00
CA HIS A 113 -15.11 12.09 14.75
C HIS A 113 -13.63 12.51 14.84
N GLN A 114 -13.33 13.78 14.59
CA GLN A 114 -11.96 14.30 14.66
C GLN A 114 -11.35 14.17 16.05
N SER A 115 -12.14 14.34 17.11
CA SER A 115 -11.66 14.21 18.49
C SER A 115 -11.23 12.77 18.82
N TYR A 116 -11.92 11.78 18.24
CA TYR A 116 -11.54 10.38 18.36
C TYR A 116 -10.27 10.08 17.54
N TYR A 117 -10.15 10.64 16.33
CA TYR A 117 -8.94 10.48 15.51
C TYR A 117 -7.70 11.08 16.17
N SER A 118 -7.82 12.22 16.86
CA SER A 118 -6.71 12.79 17.64
C SER A 118 -6.23 11.85 18.76
N LEU A 119 -7.14 11.17 19.45
CA LEU A 119 -6.76 10.17 20.47
C LEU A 119 -6.03 8.97 19.85
N LEU A 120 -6.50 8.50 18.69
CA LEU A 120 -5.83 7.40 17.96
C LEU A 120 -4.44 7.81 17.48
N GLU A 121 -4.30 9.04 16.96
CA GLU A 121 -3.02 9.59 16.52
C GLU A 121 -2.01 9.70 17.68
N GLU A 122 -2.44 10.20 18.85
CA GLU A 122 -1.61 10.25 20.06
C GLU A 122 -1.25 8.85 20.59
N ALA A 123 -2.15 7.88 20.42
CA ALA A 123 -1.87 6.48 20.68
C ALA A 123 -0.97 5.81 19.63
N ARG A 124 -0.58 6.52 18.55
CA ARG A 124 0.17 6.00 17.38
C ARG A 124 -0.56 4.89 16.63
N ILE A 125 -1.89 4.91 16.68
CA ILE A 125 -2.76 4.01 15.93
C ILE A 125 -3.11 4.67 14.61
N SER A 126 -2.92 3.92 13.52
CA SER A 126 -3.22 4.37 12.16
C SER A 126 -4.26 3.46 11.53
N TRP A 127 -5.05 4.02 10.61
CA TRP A 127 -5.99 3.24 9.82
C TRP A 127 -5.23 2.30 8.88
N LYS A 128 -5.36 0.98 9.11
CA LYS A 128 -4.72 -0.06 8.31
C LYS A 128 -5.76 -0.97 7.69
N LYS A 129 -5.49 -1.41 6.47
CA LYS A 129 -6.23 -2.52 5.85
C LYS A 129 -5.72 -3.83 6.43
N SER A 130 -6.62 -4.68 6.93
CA SER A 130 -6.27 -6.02 7.37
C SER A 130 -5.68 -6.85 6.21
N GLN A 131 -4.70 -7.68 6.52
CA GLN A 131 -4.05 -8.54 5.54
C GLN A 131 -4.49 -10.00 5.73
N LYS A 132 -4.58 -10.73 4.63
CA LYS A 132 -4.86 -12.17 4.67
C LYS A 132 -3.59 -12.88 5.17
N LYS A 133 -3.73 -13.74 6.18
CA LYS A 133 -2.69 -14.71 6.58
C LYS A 133 -3.29 -16.10 6.42
N ASN A 134 -2.65 -16.96 5.63
CA ASN A 134 -3.06 -18.36 5.53
C ASN A 134 -2.53 -19.12 6.76
N PRO A 135 -3.37 -19.69 7.64
CA PRO A 135 -2.93 -20.41 8.83
C PRO A 135 -2.08 -21.65 8.50
N ALA A 136 -2.25 -22.22 7.31
CA ALA A 136 -1.52 -23.39 6.84
C ALA A 136 -0.16 -23.06 6.20
N LYS A 137 0.24 -21.77 6.19
CA LYS A 137 1.55 -21.36 5.70
C LYS A 137 2.62 -21.70 6.74
N ASN A 138 3.65 -22.43 6.31
CA ASN A 138 4.81 -22.75 7.13
C ASN A 138 6.03 -21.96 6.64
N GLU A 139 6.48 -20.99 7.45
CA GLU A 139 7.60 -20.10 7.10
C GLU A 139 8.93 -20.85 6.96
N GLN A 140 9.15 -21.92 7.73
CA GLN A 140 10.35 -22.74 7.61
C GLN A 140 10.39 -23.45 6.25
N LEU A 141 9.27 -24.07 5.84
CA LEU A 141 9.17 -24.72 4.52
C LEU A 141 9.31 -23.72 3.37
N VAL A 142 8.82 -22.49 3.53
CA VAL A 142 9.00 -21.40 2.56
C VAL A 142 10.49 -21.11 2.37
N GLN A 143 11.24 -20.99 3.46
CA GLN A 143 12.67 -20.73 3.41
C GLN A 143 13.45 -21.91 2.81
N GLU A 144 13.16 -23.14 3.22
CA GLU A 144 13.79 -24.35 2.68
C GLU A 144 13.58 -24.49 1.17
N LYS A 145 12.34 -24.28 0.69
CA LYS A 145 12.04 -24.30 -0.75
C LYS A 145 12.71 -23.18 -1.52
N LYS A 146 12.86 -22.01 -0.90
CA LYS A 146 13.59 -20.91 -1.52
C LYS A 146 15.05 -21.29 -1.76
N GLU A 147 15.72 -21.85 -0.75
CA GLU A 147 17.10 -22.30 -0.85
C GLU A 147 17.27 -23.45 -1.84
N GLU A 148 16.30 -24.35 -1.95
CA GLU A 148 16.27 -25.41 -2.97
C GLU A 148 16.27 -24.84 -4.39
N ILE A 149 15.40 -23.85 -4.66
CA ILE A 149 15.31 -23.17 -5.96
C ILE A 149 16.63 -22.45 -6.26
N GLU A 150 17.19 -21.70 -5.30
CA GLU A 150 18.47 -21.00 -5.46
C GLU A 150 19.62 -21.98 -5.79
N LYS A 151 19.68 -23.12 -5.11
CA LYS A 151 20.69 -24.16 -5.38
C LYS A 151 20.53 -24.76 -6.78
N LYS A 152 19.30 -25.07 -7.21
CA LYS A 152 19.04 -25.58 -8.56
C LYS A 152 19.43 -24.55 -9.63
N LEU A 153 19.03 -23.29 -9.47
CA LEU A 153 19.42 -22.20 -10.37
C LEU A 153 20.94 -22.01 -10.44
N ALA A 154 21.66 -22.12 -9.32
CA ALA A 154 23.11 -22.06 -9.28
C ALA A 154 23.75 -23.23 -10.05
N SER A 155 23.23 -24.46 -9.89
CA SER A 155 23.71 -25.64 -10.63
C SER A 155 23.48 -25.55 -12.13
N TRP A 156 22.40 -24.87 -12.54
CA TRP A 156 22.01 -24.70 -13.94
C TRP A 156 22.62 -23.48 -14.62
N LYS A 157 23.40 -22.67 -13.89
CA LYS A 157 23.88 -21.36 -14.35
C LYS A 157 24.63 -21.42 -15.68
N GLU A 158 25.49 -22.42 -15.87
CA GLU A 158 26.27 -22.59 -17.12
C GLU A 158 25.39 -22.99 -18.30
N GLU A 159 24.44 -23.90 -18.11
CA GLU A 159 23.51 -24.34 -19.16
C GLU A 159 22.55 -23.22 -19.59
N ILE A 160 22.09 -22.42 -18.62
CA ILE A 160 21.28 -21.22 -18.85
C ILE A 160 22.09 -20.19 -19.66
N GLY A 161 23.34 -19.91 -19.26
CA GLY A 161 24.22 -19.00 -19.97
C GLY A 161 24.54 -19.47 -21.40
N ALA A 162 24.65 -20.78 -21.61
CA ALA A 162 24.84 -21.40 -22.93
C ALA A 162 23.56 -21.51 -23.76
N GLY A 163 22.40 -21.10 -23.23
CA GLY A 163 21.10 -21.17 -23.91
C GLY A 163 20.55 -22.58 -24.11
N LYS A 164 21.09 -23.58 -23.39
CA LYS A 164 20.65 -24.99 -23.47
C LYS A 164 19.44 -25.29 -22.58
N LEU A 165 19.26 -24.50 -21.52
CA LEU A 165 18.19 -24.66 -20.53
C LEU A 165 17.46 -23.34 -20.34
N THR A 166 16.14 -23.35 -20.47
CA THR A 166 15.28 -22.20 -20.14
C THR A 166 14.55 -22.48 -18.82
N VAL A 167 14.57 -21.52 -17.91
CA VAL A 167 13.85 -21.61 -16.63
C VAL A 167 12.58 -20.79 -16.71
N PHE A 168 11.43 -21.44 -16.53
CA PHE A 168 10.13 -20.79 -16.47
C PHE A 168 9.55 -20.82 -15.06
N MET A 169 9.12 -19.67 -14.56
CA MET A 169 8.19 -19.60 -13.44
C MET A 169 6.77 -19.55 -14.00
N ILE A 170 5.92 -20.49 -13.58
CA ILE A 170 4.58 -20.66 -14.15
C ILE A 170 3.52 -20.42 -13.08
N ASP A 171 2.42 -19.81 -13.50
CA ASP A 171 1.20 -19.68 -12.72
C ASP A 171 -0.03 -19.61 -13.64
N GLU A 172 -1.20 -19.92 -13.10
CA GLU A 172 -2.47 -19.73 -13.79
C GLU A 172 -3.30 -18.60 -13.18
N CYS A 173 -3.94 -17.79 -14.03
CA CYS A 173 -4.92 -16.82 -13.56
C CYS A 173 -6.26 -16.94 -14.29
N HIS A 174 -7.32 -16.52 -13.60
CA HIS A 174 -8.62 -16.29 -14.21
C HIS A 174 -8.81 -14.80 -14.44
N LEU A 175 -8.98 -14.41 -15.71
CA LEU A 175 -9.46 -13.08 -16.07
C LEU A 175 -10.99 -13.11 -16.09
N LEU A 176 -11.63 -12.32 -15.23
CA LEU A 176 -13.09 -12.17 -15.18
C LEU A 176 -13.51 -10.92 -15.97
N TRP A 177 -14.66 -10.92 -16.62
CA TRP A 177 -15.18 -9.68 -17.23
C TRP A 177 -15.42 -8.60 -16.17
N GLY A 178 -15.80 -8.99 -14.95
CA GLY A 178 -15.89 -8.08 -13.81
C GLY A 178 -14.56 -7.47 -13.36
N ASP A 179 -13.40 -8.01 -13.77
CA ASP A 179 -12.09 -7.48 -13.36
C ASP A 179 -11.83 -6.06 -13.87
N ILE A 180 -12.58 -5.58 -14.87
CA ILE A 180 -12.47 -4.19 -15.37
C ILE A 180 -13.01 -3.15 -14.38
N LEU A 181 -13.81 -3.57 -13.40
CA LEU A 181 -14.35 -2.68 -12.36
C LEU A 181 -13.22 -2.24 -11.42
N GLY A 182 -13.11 -0.94 -11.19
CA GLY A 182 -12.09 -0.36 -10.32
C GLY A 182 -12.45 1.05 -9.86
N TYR A 183 -11.60 1.63 -9.02
CA TYR A 183 -11.76 3.01 -8.57
C TYR A 183 -11.39 3.98 -9.69
N VAL A 184 -12.30 4.91 -9.97
CA VAL A 184 -12.13 5.94 -11.00
C VAL A 184 -12.62 7.27 -10.45
N TRP A 185 -12.01 8.37 -10.89
CA TRP A 185 -12.46 9.71 -10.54
C TRP A 185 -13.69 10.08 -11.36
N GLY A 186 -14.78 10.43 -10.67
CA GLY A 186 -16.06 10.78 -11.27
C GLY A 186 -16.66 12.02 -10.62
N ARG A 187 -17.66 12.61 -11.28
CA ARG A 187 -18.45 13.67 -10.67
C ARG A 187 -19.20 13.13 -9.45
N THR A 188 -19.33 13.95 -8.41
CA THR A 188 -20.00 13.58 -7.15
C THR A 188 -21.50 13.39 -7.29
N ASP A 189 -22.12 13.96 -8.33
CA ASP A 189 -23.56 13.95 -8.59
C ASP A 189 -24.02 12.80 -9.50
N ARG A 190 -23.11 11.94 -9.97
CA ARG A 190 -23.43 10.86 -10.91
C ARG A 190 -22.71 9.56 -10.59
N ARG A 191 -23.44 8.46 -10.71
CA ARG A 191 -22.86 7.11 -10.66
C ARG A 191 -22.12 6.83 -11.97
N ILE A 192 -20.92 6.24 -11.87
CA ILE A 192 -20.22 5.69 -13.02
C ILE A 192 -20.68 4.24 -13.20
N GLU A 193 -21.14 3.93 -14.41
CA GLU A 193 -21.62 2.60 -14.78
C GLU A 193 -20.84 2.11 -16.00
N ILE A 194 -20.38 0.85 -15.93
CA ILE A 194 -19.67 0.18 -17.02
C ILE A 194 -20.58 -0.97 -17.50
N PRO A 195 -20.99 -0.99 -18.78
CA PRO A 195 -21.91 -2.01 -19.28
C PRO A 195 -21.21 -3.37 -19.38
N ILE A 196 -21.57 -4.30 -18.49
CA ILE A 196 -21.05 -5.67 -18.45
C ILE A 196 -22.23 -6.63 -18.55
N LYS A 197 -22.24 -7.53 -19.55
CA LYS A 197 -23.34 -8.50 -19.70
C LYS A 197 -23.27 -9.61 -18.65
N ASN A 198 -22.07 -10.14 -18.37
CA ASN A 198 -21.89 -11.18 -17.36
C ASN A 198 -20.54 -11.02 -16.64
N GLN A 199 -20.58 -10.52 -15.41
CA GLN A 199 -19.36 -10.32 -14.60
C GLN A 199 -18.59 -11.60 -14.29
N LYS A 200 -19.26 -12.77 -14.34
CA LYS A 200 -18.67 -14.09 -14.07
C LYS A 200 -18.10 -14.76 -15.31
N GLU A 201 -18.33 -14.20 -16.50
CA GLU A 201 -17.67 -14.69 -17.71
C GLU A 201 -16.16 -14.58 -17.51
N ARG A 202 -15.45 -15.68 -17.80
CA ARG A 202 -14.03 -15.81 -17.45
C ARG A 202 -13.23 -16.49 -18.56
N GLN A 203 -11.94 -16.19 -18.56
CA GLN A 203 -10.93 -16.86 -19.37
C GLN A 203 -9.81 -17.32 -18.42
N THR A 204 -9.39 -18.57 -18.53
CA THR A 204 -8.20 -19.05 -17.81
C THR A 204 -6.99 -18.78 -18.70
N TYR A 205 -5.93 -18.23 -18.12
CA TYR A 205 -4.64 -18.07 -18.77
C TYR A 205 -3.58 -18.80 -17.97
N TYR A 206 -2.73 -19.53 -18.68
CA TYR A 206 -1.46 -20.02 -18.17
C TYR A 206 -0.41 -19.00 -18.58
N GLY A 207 0.47 -18.64 -17.64
CA GLY A 207 1.55 -17.69 -17.88
C GLY A 207 2.88 -18.27 -17.45
N ALA A 208 3.90 -18.07 -18.28
CA ALA A 208 5.26 -18.51 -18.06
C ALA A 208 6.19 -17.30 -18.16
N LEU A 209 6.86 -16.98 -17.06
CA LEU A 209 7.93 -16.00 -17.01
C LEU A 209 9.24 -16.70 -17.28
N ASP A 210 9.92 -16.34 -18.37
CA ASP A 210 11.32 -16.69 -18.57
C ASP A 210 12.16 -15.97 -17.50
N TYR A 211 12.75 -16.73 -16.57
CA TYR A 211 13.47 -16.14 -15.45
C TYR A 211 14.78 -15.47 -15.87
N GLN A 212 15.34 -15.79 -17.03
CA GLN A 212 16.55 -15.17 -17.56
C GLN A 212 16.22 -13.87 -18.30
N THR A 213 15.37 -13.95 -19.32
CA THR A 213 15.05 -12.81 -20.21
C THR A 213 14.00 -11.87 -19.63
N LYS A 214 13.25 -12.34 -18.62
CA LYS A 214 12.10 -11.67 -18.01
C LYS A 214 10.93 -11.46 -18.97
N GLU A 215 10.96 -12.10 -20.14
CA GLU A 215 9.84 -12.14 -21.06
C GLU A 215 8.72 -13.02 -20.49
N PHE A 216 7.48 -12.57 -20.68
CA PHE A 216 6.30 -13.28 -20.21
C PHE A 216 5.47 -13.84 -21.37
N ILE A 217 5.19 -15.13 -21.33
CA ILE A 217 4.45 -15.86 -22.37
C ILE A 217 3.14 -16.33 -21.76
N ILE A 218 2.03 -16.10 -22.45
CA ILE A 218 0.72 -16.56 -21.97
C ILE A 218 0.00 -17.39 -23.03
N LYS A 219 -0.92 -18.24 -22.58
CA LYS A 219 -1.85 -18.96 -23.46
C LYS A 219 -3.20 -19.15 -22.77
N GLY A 220 -4.28 -18.88 -23.50
CA GLY A 220 -5.65 -18.95 -22.99
C GLY A 220 -6.27 -20.34 -23.13
N TYR A 221 -6.93 -20.81 -22.07
CA TYR A 221 -7.65 -22.08 -22.01
C TYR A 221 -9.03 -21.96 -21.36
N ALA A 222 -9.89 -22.95 -21.59
CA ALA A 222 -11.23 -22.97 -20.99
C ALA A 222 -11.19 -23.12 -19.45
N ALA A 223 -10.24 -23.89 -18.92
CA ALA A 223 -10.11 -24.18 -17.49
C ALA A 223 -8.67 -24.55 -17.11
N GLY A 224 -8.34 -24.50 -15.82
CA GLY A 224 -7.12 -25.11 -15.28
C GLY A 224 -7.34 -26.60 -15.06
N ASN A 225 -6.62 -27.46 -15.77
CA ASN A 225 -6.69 -28.91 -15.65
C ASN A 225 -5.43 -29.57 -16.23
N THR A 226 -5.27 -30.87 -16.03
CA THR A 226 -4.07 -31.60 -16.46
C THR A 226 -3.84 -31.54 -17.97
N GLU A 227 -4.90 -31.64 -18.78
CA GLU A 227 -4.80 -31.63 -20.24
C GLU A 227 -4.23 -30.30 -20.74
N ASN A 228 -4.77 -29.18 -20.27
CA ASN A 228 -4.31 -27.84 -20.61
C ASN A 228 -2.92 -27.54 -20.04
N THR A 229 -2.59 -28.07 -18.86
CA THR A 229 -1.23 -28.00 -18.31
C THR A 229 -0.23 -28.69 -19.24
N VAL A 230 -0.53 -29.90 -19.70
CA VAL A 230 0.33 -30.63 -20.64
C VAL A 230 0.46 -29.88 -21.97
N ASP A 231 -0.65 -29.42 -22.54
CA ASP A 231 -0.64 -28.64 -23.79
C ASP A 231 0.17 -27.34 -23.64
N PHE A 232 0.12 -26.69 -22.47
CA PHE A 232 0.92 -25.49 -22.22
C PHE A 232 2.42 -25.80 -22.15
N LEU A 233 2.83 -26.89 -21.50
CA LEU A 233 4.23 -27.30 -21.50
C LEU A 233 4.72 -27.68 -22.90
N GLN A 234 3.90 -28.38 -23.68
CA GLN A 234 4.22 -28.68 -25.08
C GLN A 234 4.36 -27.41 -25.91
N TYR A 235 3.49 -26.42 -25.70
CA TYR A 235 3.60 -25.11 -26.32
C TYR A 235 4.93 -24.42 -25.96
N LEU A 236 5.35 -24.43 -24.69
CA LEU A 236 6.64 -23.86 -24.28
C LEU A 236 7.83 -24.60 -24.91
N GLN A 237 7.76 -25.93 -25.05
CA GLN A 237 8.78 -26.71 -25.76
C GLN A 237 8.87 -26.31 -27.24
N GLN A 238 7.74 -26.09 -27.90
CA GLN A 238 7.71 -25.63 -29.29
C GLN A 238 8.33 -24.24 -29.46
N GLN A 239 8.13 -23.34 -28.49
CA GLN A 239 8.77 -22.00 -28.49
C GLN A 239 10.27 -22.06 -28.18
N ASN A 240 10.77 -23.15 -27.59
CA ASN A 240 12.15 -23.33 -27.17
C ASN A 240 12.77 -24.59 -27.80
N PRO A 241 12.84 -24.68 -29.15
CA PRO A 241 13.28 -25.88 -29.83
C PRO A 241 14.72 -26.24 -29.46
N GLY A 242 14.95 -27.49 -29.10
CA GLY A 242 16.28 -28.01 -28.75
C GLY A 242 16.77 -27.62 -27.35
N LYS A 243 16.01 -26.84 -26.58
CA LYS A 243 16.34 -26.49 -25.20
C LYS A 243 15.62 -27.43 -24.22
N ARG A 244 16.24 -27.64 -23.07
CA ARG A 244 15.61 -28.22 -21.88
C ARG A 244 14.78 -27.16 -21.18
N LEU A 245 13.74 -27.58 -20.47
CA LEU A 245 12.89 -26.69 -19.68
C LEU A 245 12.98 -27.03 -18.19
N ALA A 246 13.24 -26.04 -17.35
CA ALA A 246 13.06 -26.12 -15.92
C ALA A 246 11.82 -25.31 -15.52
N ILE A 247 10.82 -25.97 -14.97
CA ILE A 247 9.54 -25.38 -14.58
C ILE A 247 9.51 -25.19 -13.07
N VAL A 248 9.22 -23.98 -12.61
CA VAL A 248 9.01 -23.66 -11.20
C VAL A 248 7.57 -23.18 -11.01
N TRP A 249 6.79 -23.88 -10.21
CA TRP A 249 5.34 -23.62 -10.08
C TRP A 249 4.77 -24.11 -8.75
N ASP A 250 3.47 -23.93 -8.54
CA ASP A 250 2.80 -24.38 -7.32
C ASP A 250 2.48 -25.88 -7.33
N ASN A 251 1.91 -26.38 -6.24
CA ASN A 251 1.50 -27.79 -6.10
C ASN A 251 0.01 -27.99 -6.45
N ALA A 252 -0.52 -27.34 -7.49
CA ALA A 252 -1.90 -27.56 -7.91
C ALA A 252 -2.17 -29.05 -8.18
N THR A 253 -3.41 -29.49 -7.92
CA THR A 253 -3.76 -30.92 -8.03
C THR A 253 -3.51 -31.49 -9.43
N TYR A 254 -3.67 -30.68 -10.48
CA TYR A 254 -3.39 -31.07 -11.85
C TYR A 254 -1.88 -31.17 -12.17
N HIS A 255 -1.01 -30.44 -11.45
CA HIS A 255 0.47 -30.58 -11.51
C HIS A 255 0.98 -31.87 -10.89
N CYS A 256 0.15 -32.56 -10.10
CA CYS A 256 0.53 -33.79 -9.40
C CYS A 256 -0.32 -35.01 -9.80
N SER A 257 -1.19 -34.84 -10.82
CA SER A 257 -2.07 -35.91 -11.30
C SER A 257 -1.29 -37.07 -11.94
N GLN A 258 -1.88 -38.27 -11.93
CA GLN A 258 -1.23 -39.45 -12.52
C GLN A 258 -0.93 -39.23 -14.02
N ASN A 259 -1.90 -38.74 -14.78
CA ASN A 259 -1.73 -38.44 -16.20
C ASN A 259 -0.58 -37.46 -16.46
N PHE A 260 -0.37 -36.48 -15.57
CA PHE A 260 0.74 -35.54 -15.68
C PHE A 260 2.10 -36.22 -15.41
N ARG A 261 2.16 -37.10 -14.41
CA ARG A 261 3.36 -37.90 -14.12
C ARG A 261 3.70 -38.83 -15.28
N ASP A 262 2.70 -39.47 -15.87
CA ASP A 262 2.86 -40.33 -17.04
C ASP A 262 3.42 -39.55 -18.23
N TYR A 263 2.91 -38.33 -18.47
CA TYR A 263 3.45 -37.41 -19.46
C TYR A 263 4.93 -37.06 -19.19
N LEU A 264 5.29 -36.71 -17.95
CA LEU A 264 6.69 -36.42 -17.61
C LEU A 264 7.60 -37.64 -17.81
N THR A 265 7.14 -38.84 -17.42
CA THR A 265 7.87 -40.10 -17.66
C THR A 265 8.08 -40.34 -19.16
N GLN A 266 7.07 -40.08 -19.98
CA GLN A 266 7.16 -40.22 -21.43
C GLN A 266 8.13 -39.21 -22.04
N VAL A 267 8.05 -37.93 -21.64
CA VAL A 267 8.91 -36.86 -22.17
C VAL A 267 10.37 -37.05 -21.79
N ASN A 268 10.64 -37.59 -20.60
CA ASN A 268 11.97 -37.84 -20.08
C ASN A 268 12.44 -39.29 -20.27
N GLN A 269 11.76 -40.07 -21.12
CA GLN A 269 12.04 -41.48 -21.28
C GLN A 269 13.48 -41.72 -21.76
N ASN A 270 14.18 -42.67 -21.11
CA ASN A 270 15.57 -43.03 -21.38
C ASN A 270 16.59 -41.90 -21.16
N LEU A 271 16.25 -40.87 -20.39
CA LEU A 271 17.15 -39.78 -20.03
C LEU A 271 17.51 -39.86 -18.55
N SER A 272 18.77 -39.56 -18.22
CA SER A 272 19.16 -39.30 -16.84
C SER A 272 18.53 -38.00 -16.34
N GLU A 273 18.44 -37.81 -15.01
CA GLU A 273 17.87 -36.58 -14.42
C GLU A 273 18.58 -35.31 -14.91
N GLU A 274 19.89 -35.42 -15.16
CA GLU A 274 20.74 -34.36 -15.69
C GLU A 274 20.43 -34.02 -17.16
N GLU A 275 19.73 -34.88 -17.88
CA GLU A 275 19.41 -34.74 -19.31
C GLU A 275 17.91 -34.57 -19.57
N TRP A 276 17.08 -34.55 -18.51
CA TRP A 276 15.63 -34.41 -18.64
C TRP A 276 15.26 -33.21 -19.49
N ARG A 277 14.31 -33.45 -20.42
CA ARG A 277 13.75 -32.41 -21.29
C ARG A 277 12.88 -31.44 -20.52
N ILE A 278 12.17 -31.94 -19.51
CA ILE A 278 11.39 -31.13 -18.57
C ILE A 278 11.73 -31.55 -17.15
N THR A 279 12.20 -30.59 -16.35
CA THR A 279 12.40 -30.75 -14.91
C THR A 279 11.43 -29.83 -14.18
N CYS A 280 10.70 -30.34 -13.19
CA CYS A 280 9.75 -29.55 -12.40
C CYS A 280 10.26 -29.36 -10.97
N VAL A 281 10.12 -28.14 -10.44
CA VAL A 281 10.46 -27.74 -9.07
C VAL A 281 9.24 -27.02 -8.49
N ASN A 282 8.89 -27.32 -7.24
CA ASN A 282 7.68 -26.76 -6.65
C ASN A 282 8.03 -25.63 -5.67
N PHE A 283 7.25 -24.56 -5.70
CA PHE A 283 7.19 -23.57 -4.63
C PHE A 283 6.67 -24.20 -3.34
N ALA A 284 6.88 -23.51 -2.22
CA ALA A 284 6.28 -23.89 -0.96
C ALA A 284 4.75 -23.79 -1.04
N PRO A 285 4.02 -24.76 -0.46
CA PRO A 285 2.57 -24.69 -0.37
C PRO A 285 2.11 -23.40 0.33
N ASN A 286 1.01 -22.82 -0.13
CA ASN A 286 0.38 -21.64 0.48
C ASN A 286 1.29 -20.38 0.54
N ALA A 287 2.27 -20.27 -0.36
CA ALA A 287 3.26 -19.19 -0.40
C ALA A 287 3.24 -18.43 -1.75
N PRO A 288 2.13 -17.77 -2.13
CA PRO A 288 2.05 -17.05 -3.40
C PRO A 288 3.09 -15.93 -3.51
N GLU A 289 3.62 -15.42 -2.40
CA GLU A 289 4.73 -14.47 -2.42
C GLU A 289 6.05 -15.04 -2.96
N GLN A 290 6.17 -16.36 -3.15
CA GLN A 290 7.32 -16.97 -3.82
C GLN A 290 7.25 -16.86 -5.34
N ASN A 291 6.04 -16.80 -5.89
CA ASN A 291 5.86 -16.74 -7.34
C ASN A 291 5.79 -15.28 -7.80
N PRO A 292 6.74 -14.78 -8.61
CA PRO A 292 6.64 -13.43 -9.16
C PRO A 292 5.55 -13.28 -10.23
N VAL A 293 5.06 -14.38 -10.81
CA VAL A 293 4.01 -14.34 -11.83
C VAL A 293 2.69 -13.76 -11.28
N GLU A 294 2.41 -13.97 -9.99
CA GLU A 294 1.27 -13.36 -9.29
C GLU A 294 1.26 -11.82 -9.38
N ASP A 295 2.44 -11.19 -9.28
CA ASP A 295 2.59 -9.73 -9.44
C ASP A 295 2.41 -9.30 -10.90
N ILE A 296 2.85 -10.12 -11.86
CA ILE A 296 2.62 -9.88 -13.30
C ILE A 296 1.11 -9.92 -13.60
N TRP A 297 0.39 -10.89 -13.05
CA TRP A 297 -1.06 -10.95 -13.17
C TRP A 297 -1.75 -9.74 -12.57
N LEU A 298 -1.32 -9.30 -11.39
CA LEU A 298 -1.83 -8.08 -10.78
C LEU A 298 -1.58 -6.85 -11.65
N GLN A 299 -0.37 -6.70 -12.19
CA GLN A 299 -0.03 -5.60 -13.11
C GLN A 299 -0.88 -5.63 -14.37
N THR A 300 -1.04 -6.81 -14.99
CA THR A 300 -1.85 -7.00 -16.21
C THR A 300 -3.32 -6.65 -15.96
N LYS A 301 -3.91 -7.14 -14.86
CA LYS A 301 -5.29 -6.79 -14.50
C LYS A 301 -5.45 -5.30 -14.20
N ASN A 302 -4.47 -4.69 -13.53
CA ASN A 302 -4.49 -3.26 -13.26
C ASN A 302 -4.36 -2.43 -14.54
N PHE A 303 -3.59 -2.89 -15.53
CA PHE A 303 -3.53 -2.28 -16.84
C PHE A 303 -4.91 -2.29 -17.51
N VAL A 304 -5.54 -3.46 -17.59
CA VAL A 304 -6.90 -3.59 -18.14
C VAL A 304 -7.90 -2.67 -17.44
N ARG A 305 -7.84 -2.58 -16.10
CA ARG A 305 -8.68 -1.64 -15.31
C ARG A 305 -8.46 -0.18 -15.65
N LYS A 306 -7.22 0.25 -15.92
CA LYS A 306 -6.93 1.65 -16.31
C LYS A 306 -7.58 2.01 -17.64
N PHE A 307 -7.66 1.04 -18.56
CA PHE A 307 -8.21 1.22 -19.90
C PHE A 307 -9.63 0.63 -20.06
N TYR A 308 -10.38 0.52 -18.96
CA TYR A 308 -11.75 -0.02 -18.95
C TYR A 308 -12.68 0.64 -19.98
N HIS A 309 -12.49 1.93 -20.24
CA HIS A 309 -13.29 2.72 -21.19
C HIS A 309 -13.14 2.27 -22.65
N LEU A 310 -12.07 1.53 -22.97
CA LEU A 310 -11.83 0.95 -24.29
C LEU A 310 -12.43 -0.45 -24.45
N CYS A 311 -13.11 -0.99 -23.42
CA CYS A 311 -13.52 -2.39 -23.35
C CYS A 311 -15.06 -2.57 -23.52
N PRO A 312 -15.62 -2.49 -24.75
CA PRO A 312 -17.06 -2.66 -24.96
C PRO A 312 -17.54 -4.11 -24.85
N SER A 313 -16.64 -5.09 -24.79
CA SER A 313 -16.98 -6.51 -24.70
C SER A 313 -15.86 -7.31 -24.05
N PHE A 314 -16.16 -8.51 -23.54
CA PHE A 314 -15.15 -9.39 -22.96
C PHE A 314 -14.06 -9.79 -23.96
N LYS A 315 -14.38 -9.88 -25.26
CA LYS A 315 -13.38 -10.11 -26.31
C LYS A 315 -12.29 -9.03 -26.32
N VAL A 316 -12.68 -7.77 -26.15
CA VAL A 316 -11.72 -6.64 -26.09
C VAL A 316 -10.94 -6.65 -24.79
N VAL A 317 -11.58 -7.03 -23.68
CA VAL A 317 -10.89 -7.23 -22.38
C VAL A 317 -9.79 -8.29 -22.51
N LYS A 318 -10.08 -9.44 -23.13
CA LYS A 318 -9.10 -10.50 -23.40
C LYS A 318 -7.98 -10.02 -24.31
N TRP A 319 -8.32 -9.33 -25.41
CA TRP A 319 -7.32 -8.79 -26.33
C TRP A 319 -6.38 -7.80 -25.63
N LEU A 320 -6.91 -6.91 -24.79
CA LEU A 320 -6.10 -5.93 -24.07
C LEU A 320 -5.21 -6.59 -23.00
N PHE A 321 -5.74 -7.61 -22.32
CA PHE A 321 -4.98 -8.43 -21.39
C PHE A 321 -3.82 -9.13 -22.11
N GLU A 322 -4.09 -9.76 -23.25
CA GLU A 322 -3.10 -10.44 -24.07
C GLU A 322 -2.06 -9.48 -24.64
N PHE A 323 -2.50 -8.31 -25.12
CA PHE A 323 -1.64 -7.26 -25.65
C PHE A 323 -0.59 -6.78 -24.64
N PHE A 324 -0.96 -6.69 -23.35
CA PHE A 324 -0.05 -6.27 -22.30
C PHE A 324 0.83 -7.41 -21.80
N ALA A 325 0.28 -8.62 -21.63
CA ALA A 325 1.05 -9.71 -21.04
C ALA A 325 1.98 -10.41 -22.04
N GLN A 326 1.53 -10.63 -23.28
CA GLN A 326 2.23 -11.51 -24.23
C GLN A 326 3.52 -10.88 -24.75
N GLY A 327 4.65 -11.58 -24.53
CA GLY A 327 5.97 -11.17 -25.00
C GLY A 327 6.52 -9.92 -24.29
N GLN A 328 5.85 -9.43 -23.24
CA GLN A 328 6.31 -8.26 -22.51
C GLN A 328 7.44 -8.65 -21.54
N ILE A 329 8.48 -7.81 -21.49
CA ILE A 329 9.56 -7.90 -20.53
C ILE A 329 9.14 -7.17 -19.25
N PHE A 330 9.19 -7.86 -18.12
CA PHE A 330 8.88 -7.30 -16.81
C PHE A 330 10.14 -7.01 -16.00
N ASP A 331 10.14 -5.92 -15.25
CA ASP A 331 11.23 -5.57 -14.34
C ASP A 331 10.66 -5.03 -13.02
N PHE A 332 10.84 -5.79 -11.94
CA PHE A 332 10.45 -5.41 -10.59
C PHE A 332 11.26 -6.22 -9.55
N PRO A 333 11.47 -5.71 -8.33
CA PRO A 333 12.42 -6.28 -7.36
C PRO A 333 12.27 -7.77 -7.07
N LYS A 334 11.03 -8.28 -7.07
CA LYS A 334 10.73 -9.69 -6.79
C LYS A 334 11.28 -10.65 -7.84
N LEU A 335 11.52 -10.19 -9.08
CA LEU A 335 12.13 -11.00 -10.15
C LEU A 335 13.60 -11.36 -9.88
N PHE A 336 14.19 -10.81 -8.83
CA PHE A 336 15.56 -11.08 -8.40
C PHE A 336 15.62 -11.91 -7.11
N MET A 337 14.47 -12.37 -6.61
CA MET A 337 14.38 -12.98 -5.28
C MET A 337 15.13 -14.31 -5.13
N TYR A 338 15.44 -14.97 -6.24
CA TYR A 338 16.24 -16.21 -6.30
C TYR A 338 17.60 -15.99 -6.97
N GLY A 339 18.06 -14.74 -7.06
CA GLY A 339 19.32 -14.35 -7.68
C GLY A 339 19.20 -13.92 -9.14
N ILE A 340 20.33 -13.43 -9.69
CA ILE A 340 20.44 -12.91 -11.06
C ILE A 340 21.06 -13.99 -11.95
N LEU A 341 20.36 -14.34 -13.03
CA LEU A 341 20.87 -15.25 -14.05
C LEU A 341 21.80 -14.52 -15.03
N PRO A 342 22.78 -15.24 -15.64
CA PRO A 342 23.61 -14.66 -16.68
C PRO A 342 22.74 -14.19 -17.85
N GLN A 343 23.10 -13.08 -18.49
CA GLN A 343 22.38 -12.63 -19.68
C GLN A 343 22.68 -13.56 -20.87
N PRO A 344 21.74 -13.71 -21.82
CA PRO A 344 22.00 -14.44 -23.05
C PRO A 344 23.19 -13.80 -23.78
N ILE A 345 24.09 -14.63 -24.33
CA ILE A 345 25.24 -14.18 -25.12
C ILE A 345 24.76 -13.63 -26.47
#